data_AF-A0A256YDM6-F1
#
_entry.id   AF-A0A256YDM6-F1
#
_cell.length_a   1.000
_cell.length_b   1.000
_cell.length_c   1.000
_cell.angle_alpha   90.00
_cell.angle_beta   90.00
_cell.angle_gamma   90.00
#
_symmetry.space_group_name_H-M   'P 1'
#
loop_
_entity.id
_entity.type
_entity.pdbx_description
1 polymer ?
#
loop_
_entity_poly.entity_id
_entity_poly.type
_entity_poly.pdbx_seq_one_letter_code
_entity_poly.pdbx_strand_id
1 'polypeptide(L)'
;MFGGYVLSIKITIDLARSPHVVLDDKNTVELVKCLFEETGGTRDLEETLRIVKNFDEYYRFSKRKFEEYITPQKDHREVVLGRAVVHKLRLFMEDNNRKVELIFDRRFDIKVLENCLKNIGFKEIVIEKQLF
;
A
#
# COMPACT_ATOMS: atom_id res chain seq x y z
N MET A 1 15.45 -11.37 -29.69
CA MET A 1 14.83 -11.91 -28.46
C MET A 1 15.08 -10.90 -27.36
N PHE A 2 14.10 -10.04 -27.06
CA PHE A 2 14.23 -9.11 -25.94
C PHE A 2 13.93 -9.89 -24.66
N GLY A 3 14.91 -9.98 -23.77
CA GLY A 3 14.69 -10.48 -22.41
C GLY A 3 13.65 -9.60 -21.76
N GLY A 4 12.42 -10.09 -21.68
CA GLY A 4 11.33 -9.36 -21.06
C GLY A 4 11.60 -9.30 -19.57
N TYR A 5 11.89 -8.12 -19.04
CA TYR A 5 11.85 -7.87 -17.62
C TYR A 5 10.48 -8.30 -17.12
N VAL A 6 10.43 -9.38 -16.34
CA VAL A 6 9.23 -9.76 -15.62
C VAL A 6 9.08 -8.73 -14.51
N LEU A 7 7.95 -8.01 -14.50
CA LEU A 7 7.61 -7.09 -13.41
C LEU A 7 7.34 -7.92 -12.16
N SER A 8 8.37 -8.04 -11.31
CA SER A 8 8.30 -8.70 -10.01
C SER A 8 8.02 -7.69 -8.91
N ILE A 9 7.17 -8.05 -7.95
CA ILE A 9 6.96 -7.27 -6.73
C ILE A 9 7.05 -8.15 -5.50
N LYS A 10 7.57 -7.57 -4.42
CA LYS A 10 7.68 -8.21 -3.12
C LYS A 10 6.56 -7.74 -2.20
N ILE A 11 5.84 -8.69 -1.60
CA ILE A 11 5.01 -8.47 -0.43
C ILE A 11 5.83 -8.91 0.79
N THR A 12 6.15 -7.97 1.68
CA THR A 12 6.85 -8.29 2.93
C THR A 12 5.82 -8.45 4.04
N ILE A 13 5.90 -9.54 4.79
CA ILE A 13 5.09 -9.74 6.00
C ILE A 13 6.01 -9.46 7.20
N ASP A 14 5.67 -8.41 7.96
CA ASP A 14 6.44 -8.00 9.13
C ASP A 14 6.23 -8.95 10.32
N LEU A 15 6.97 -8.70 11.41
CA LEU A 15 6.84 -9.47 12.66
C LEU A 15 5.45 -9.36 13.29
N ALA A 16 4.71 -8.29 13.02
CA ALA A 16 3.33 -8.10 13.46
C ALA A 16 2.30 -8.79 12.55
N ARG A 17 2.76 -9.52 11.51
CA ARG A 17 1.96 -10.20 10.48
C ARG A 17 1.16 -9.25 9.59
N SER A 18 1.61 -8.00 9.49
CA SER A 18 1.06 -7.02 8.56
C SER A 18 1.72 -7.23 7.20
N PRO A 19 0.96 -7.27 6.10
CA PRO A 19 1.52 -7.22 4.74
C PRO A 19 1.99 -5.80 4.39
N HIS A 20 3.07 -5.70 3.62
CA HIS A 20 3.69 -4.45 3.18
C HIS A 20 4.00 -4.54 1.69
N VAL A 21 3.78 -3.44 0.96
CA VAL A 21 4.24 -3.30 -0.43
C VAL A 21 4.81 -1.92 -0.66
N VAL A 22 5.85 -1.84 -1.47
CA VAL A 22 6.48 -0.58 -1.90
C VAL A 22 6.28 -0.42 -3.40
N LEU A 23 5.71 0.71 -3.80
CA LEU A 23 5.37 1.05 -5.17
C LEU A 23 5.70 2.52 -5.45
N ASP A 24 5.75 2.92 -6.72
CA ASP A 24 5.65 4.34 -7.06
C ASP A 24 4.22 4.87 -6.89
N ASP A 25 4.08 6.19 -6.82
CA ASP A 25 2.79 6.87 -6.59
C ASP A 25 1.70 6.48 -7.60
N LYS A 26 2.06 6.28 -8.88
CA LYS A 26 1.11 5.88 -9.93
C LYS A 26 0.60 4.45 -9.71
N ASN A 27 1.50 3.50 -9.52
CA ASN A 27 1.14 2.10 -9.27
C ASN A 27 0.39 1.95 -7.93
N THR A 28 0.72 2.76 -6.92
CA THR A 28 -0.03 2.80 -5.66
C THR A 28 -1.47 3.28 -5.89
N VAL A 29 -1.69 4.30 -6.73
CA VAL A 29 -3.05 4.77 -7.07
C VAL A 29 -3.87 3.64 -7.71
N GLU A 30 -3.29 2.93 -8.68
CA GLU A 30 -4.00 1.83 -9.34
C GLU A 30 -4.26 0.64 -8.39
N LEU A 31 -3.30 0.31 -7.53
CA LEU A 31 -3.51 -0.71 -6.49
C LEU A 31 -4.67 -0.33 -5.56
N VAL A 32 -4.68 0.89 -5.03
CA VAL A 32 -5.72 1.35 -4.10
C VAL A 32 -7.10 1.37 -4.75
N LYS A 33 -7.20 1.72 -6.04
CA LYS A 33 -8.47 1.64 -6.78
C LYS A 33 -8.96 0.20 -6.91
N CYS A 34 -8.09 -0.74 -7.29
CA CYS A 34 -8.46 -2.15 -7.36
C CYS A 34 -8.93 -2.68 -5.99
N LEU A 35 -8.19 -2.35 -4.92
CA LEU A 35 -8.58 -2.73 -3.56
C LEU A 35 -9.94 -2.15 -3.18
N PHE A 36 -10.21 -0.90 -3.56
CA PHE A 36 -11.50 -0.26 -3.33
C PHE A 36 -12.65 -1.02 -4.00
N GLU A 37 -12.47 -1.47 -5.24
CA GLU A 37 -13.45 -2.27 -5.98
C GLU A 37 -13.66 -3.65 -5.34
N GLU A 38 -12.58 -4.33 -4.98
CA GLU A 38 -12.62 -5.69 -4.40
C GLU A 38 -13.21 -5.73 -2.97
N THR A 39 -12.98 -4.69 -2.16
CA THR A 39 -13.46 -4.68 -0.75
C THR A 39 -14.79 -3.97 -0.56
N GLY A 40 -15.36 -3.38 -1.61
CA GLY A 40 -16.58 -2.57 -1.57
C GLY A 40 -16.37 -1.16 -0.99
N GLY A 41 -15.13 -0.67 -1.00
CA GLY A 41 -14.72 0.64 -0.51
C GLY A 41 -14.67 0.75 1.01
N THR A 42 -13.63 1.41 1.52
CA THR A 42 -13.49 1.77 2.93
C THR A 42 -12.92 3.16 3.08
N ARG A 43 -13.18 3.81 4.22
CA ARG A 43 -12.74 5.20 4.45
C ARG A 43 -11.22 5.34 4.41
N ASP A 44 -10.50 4.32 4.87
CA ASP A 44 -9.04 4.30 4.84
C ASP A 44 -8.48 4.21 3.43
N LEU A 45 -9.15 3.52 2.50
CA LEU A 45 -8.76 3.50 1.09
C LEU A 45 -9.02 4.85 0.41
N GLU A 46 -10.13 5.52 0.70
CA GLU A 46 -10.41 6.87 0.20
C GLU A 46 -9.34 7.87 0.62
N GLU A 47 -9.00 7.88 1.91
CA GLU A 47 -8.00 8.80 2.43
C GLU A 47 -6.60 8.42 1.95
N THR A 48 -6.28 7.13 1.81
CA THR A 48 -5.03 6.68 1.19
C THR A 48 -4.91 7.21 -0.24
N LEU A 49 -5.97 7.09 -1.04
CA LEU A 49 -5.98 7.59 -2.42
C LEU A 49 -5.78 9.11 -2.47
N ARG A 50 -6.41 9.85 -1.55
CA ARG A 50 -6.23 11.30 -1.43
C ARG A 50 -4.79 11.67 -1.05
N ILE A 51 -4.19 10.98 -0.08
CA ILE A 51 -2.82 11.21 0.36
C ILE A 51 -1.84 10.99 -0.79
N VAL A 52 -1.95 9.85 -1.48
CA VAL A 52 -1.04 9.49 -2.57
C VAL A 52 -1.18 10.44 -3.75
N LYS A 53 -2.40 10.84 -4.13
CA LYS A 53 -2.63 11.83 -5.19
C LYS A 53 -2.05 13.22 -4.87
N ASN A 54 -1.91 13.54 -3.58
CA ASN A 54 -1.34 14.80 -3.10
C ASN A 54 0.04 14.58 -2.46
N PHE A 55 0.84 13.67 -3.03
CA PHE A 55 2.11 13.21 -2.48
C PHE A 55 3.00 14.34 -1.93
N ASP A 56 3.26 15.39 -2.72
CA ASP A 56 4.21 16.44 -2.34
C ASP A 56 3.75 17.26 -1.12
N GLU A 57 2.44 17.43 -0.95
CA GLU A 57 1.87 18.14 0.20
C GLU A 57 2.05 17.31 1.47
N TYR A 58 1.58 16.07 1.44
CA TYR A 58 1.66 15.17 2.58
C TYR A 58 3.10 14.80 2.94
N TYR A 59 3.98 14.61 1.95
CA TYR A 59 5.40 14.35 2.16
C TYR A 59 6.09 15.52 2.86
N ARG A 60 5.87 16.76 2.40
CA ARG A 60 6.42 17.96 3.06
C ARG A 60 5.88 18.11 4.47
N PHE A 61 4.59 17.82 4.68
CA PHE A 61 3.95 17.92 5.99
C PHE A 61 4.50 16.88 6.98
N SER A 62 4.59 15.60 6.58
CA SER A 62 5.15 14.53 7.42
C SER A 62 6.61 14.82 7.79
N LYS A 63 7.42 15.32 6.85
CA LYS A 63 8.81 15.75 7.13
C LYS A 63 8.89 16.87 8.16
N ARG A 64 8.03 17.90 8.05
CA ARG A 64 7.97 19.01 9.02
C ARG A 64 7.60 18.54 10.43
N LYS A 65 6.79 17.49 10.52
CA LYS A 65 6.36 16.89 11.78
C LYS A 65 7.26 15.76 12.29
N PHE A 66 8.29 15.38 11.54
CA PHE A 66 9.11 14.19 11.80
C PHE A 66 8.28 12.89 11.90
N GLU A 67 7.14 12.85 11.21
CA GLU A 67 6.28 11.66 11.14
C GLU A 67 6.80 10.74 10.03
N GLU A 68 7.31 9.56 10.38
CA GLU A 68 7.72 8.57 9.38
C GLU A 68 6.52 7.94 8.65
N TYR A 69 5.43 7.74 9.38
CA TYR A 69 4.21 7.11 8.86
C TYR A 69 3.03 8.05 8.99
N ILE A 70 2.16 8.02 7.98
CA ILE A 70 0.87 8.68 7.96
C ILE A 70 -0.18 7.60 8.21
N THR A 71 -1.12 7.87 9.10
CA THR A 71 -2.26 6.98 9.34
C THR A 71 -3.47 7.53 8.58
N PRO A 72 -3.99 6.87 7.55
CA PRO A 72 -5.19 7.32 6.87
C PRO A 72 -6.36 7.28 7.85
N GLN A 73 -7.26 8.26 7.74
CA GLN A 73 -8.50 8.30 8.51
C GLN A 73 -9.31 7.04 8.25
N LYS A 74 -9.93 6.49 9.29
CA LYS A 74 -10.71 5.26 9.23
C LYS A 74 -12.10 5.49 9.79
N ASP A 75 -13.07 4.75 9.28
CA ASP A 75 -14.37 4.66 9.95
C ASP A 75 -14.29 3.67 11.12
N HIS A 76 -14.80 4.05 12.29
CA HIS A 76 -14.71 3.23 13.49
C HIS A 76 -15.45 1.89 13.35
N ARG A 77 -16.58 1.88 12.64
CA ARG A 77 -17.36 0.66 12.39
C ARG A 77 -16.59 -0.29 11.49
N GLU A 78 -15.92 0.21 10.45
CA GLU A 78 -15.06 -0.60 9.57
C GLU A 78 -13.91 -1.24 10.34
N VAL A 79 -13.26 -0.50 11.25
CA VAL A 79 -12.16 -1.03 12.08
C VAL A 79 -12.66 -2.16 12.99
N VAL A 80 -13.79 -1.95 13.67
CA VAL A 80 -14.39 -2.92 14.59
C VAL A 80 -14.81 -4.19 13.84
N LEU A 81 -15.40 -4.04 12.65
CA LEU A 81 -15.79 -5.16 11.79
C LEU A 81 -14.60 -5.84 11.09
N GLY A 82 -13.39 -5.30 11.23
CA GLY A 82 -12.19 -5.83 10.58
C GLY A 82 -12.17 -5.65 9.07
N ARG A 83 -12.83 -4.60 8.57
CA ARG A 83 -12.89 -4.26 7.14
C ARG A 83 -11.82 -3.24 6.73
N ALA A 84 -11.19 -2.54 7.67
CA ALA A 84 -10.10 -1.62 7.37
C ALA A 84 -8.96 -2.34 6.64
N VAL A 85 -8.43 -1.70 5.59
CA VAL A 85 -7.48 -2.35 4.65
C VAL A 85 -6.06 -1.83 4.88
N VAL A 86 -5.86 -0.52 4.82
CA VAL A 86 -4.58 0.16 5.01
C VAL A 86 -4.47 0.64 6.45
N HIS A 87 -3.52 0.08 7.18
CA HIS A 87 -3.22 0.49 8.54
C HIS A 87 -2.53 1.86 8.55
N LYS A 88 -1.46 2.01 7.76
CA LYS A 88 -0.65 3.23 7.63
C LYS A 88 0.14 3.20 6.31
N LEU A 89 0.67 4.36 5.91
CA LEU A 89 1.53 4.48 4.75
C LEU A 89 2.74 5.38 5.03
N ARG A 90 3.84 5.14 4.32
CA ARG A 90 5.03 5.99 4.35
C ARG A 90 5.29 6.56 2.96
N LEU A 91 5.53 7.86 2.91
CA LEU A 91 5.91 8.57 1.69
C LEU A 91 7.41 8.85 1.72
N PHE A 92 8.14 8.49 0.67
CA PHE A 92 9.58 8.73 0.61
C PHE A 92 10.07 8.91 -0.83
N MET A 93 11.27 9.47 -0.95
CA MET A 93 11.98 9.60 -2.21
C MET A 93 13.10 8.57 -2.23
N GLU A 94 13.22 7.82 -3.32
CA GLU A 94 14.30 6.85 -3.56
C GLU A 94 14.81 7.09 -4.99
N ASP A 95 16.09 7.40 -5.14
CA ASP A 95 16.71 7.75 -6.43
C ASP A 95 15.93 8.80 -7.22
N ASN A 96 15.47 9.84 -6.53
CA ASN A 96 14.64 10.92 -7.07
C ASN A 96 13.25 10.49 -7.59
N ASN A 97 12.80 9.27 -7.27
CA ASN A 97 11.46 8.78 -7.57
C ASN A 97 10.58 8.79 -6.32
N ARG A 98 9.30 9.10 -6.51
CA ARG A 98 8.30 9.02 -5.45
C ARG A 98 8.00 7.56 -5.14
N LYS A 99 8.06 7.21 -3.87
CA LYS A 99 7.74 5.87 -3.37
C LYS A 99 6.73 5.94 -2.24
N VAL A 100 5.83 4.96 -2.24
CA VAL A 100 4.84 4.76 -1.20
C VAL A 100 4.98 3.34 -0.68
N GLU A 101 5.21 3.21 0.62
CA GLU A 101 5.03 1.96 1.33
C GLU A 101 3.61 1.94 1.89
N LEU A 102 2.81 0.93 1.50
CA LEU A 102 1.52 0.64 2.12
C LEU A 102 1.71 -0.49 3.13
N ILE A 103 1.23 -0.26 4.36
CA ILE A 103 1.18 -1.25 5.43
C ILE A 103 -0.29 -1.59 5.68
N PHE A 104 -0.66 -2.83 5.43
CA PHE A 104 -2.04 -3.30 5.52
C PHE A 104 -2.41 -3.74 6.94
N ASP A 105 -3.71 -3.75 7.28
CA ASP A 105 -4.18 -4.38 8.53
C ASP A 105 -3.80 -5.85 8.52
N ARG A 106 -3.31 -6.38 9.65
CA ARG A 106 -2.91 -7.78 9.81
C ARG A 106 -4.01 -8.81 9.50
N ARG A 107 -5.28 -8.38 9.51
CA ARG A 107 -6.44 -9.23 9.17
C ARG A 107 -6.80 -9.18 7.68
N PHE A 108 -6.19 -8.27 6.93
CA PHE A 108 -6.45 -8.12 5.51
C PHE A 108 -5.99 -9.35 4.73
N ASP A 109 -6.83 -9.82 3.80
CA ASP A 109 -6.54 -11.02 3.02
C ASP A 109 -5.48 -10.74 1.96
N ILE A 110 -4.30 -11.35 2.14
CA ILE A 110 -3.17 -11.23 1.21
C ILE A 110 -3.52 -11.69 -0.21
N LYS A 111 -4.49 -12.59 -0.39
CA LYS A 111 -4.93 -13.03 -1.72
C LYS A 111 -5.58 -11.90 -2.51
N VAL A 112 -6.33 -11.02 -1.84
CA VAL A 112 -6.93 -9.84 -2.48
C VAL A 112 -5.83 -8.89 -2.94
N LEU A 113 -4.82 -8.67 -2.09
CA LEU A 113 -3.63 -7.88 -2.45
C LEU A 113 -2.90 -8.47 -3.67
N GLU A 114 -2.62 -9.77 -3.67
CA GLU A 114 -1.97 -10.46 -4.77
C GLU A 114 -2.75 -10.34 -6.09
N ASN A 115 -4.06 -10.53 -6.04
CA ASN A 115 -4.91 -10.41 -7.23
C ASN A 115 -4.89 -8.99 -7.78
N CYS A 116 -5.00 -7.97 -6.92
CA CYS A 116 -4.92 -6.59 -7.37
C CYS A 116 -3.54 -6.23 -7.94
N LEU A 117 -2.45 -6.71 -7.35
CA LEU A 117 -1.10 -6.52 -7.90
C LEU A 117 -0.94 -7.17 -9.28
N LYS A 118 -1.52 -8.36 -9.49
CA LYS A 118 -1.57 -9.01 -10.80
C LYS A 118 -2.38 -8.19 -11.81
N ASN A 119 -3.53 -7.67 -11.40
CA ASN A 119 -4.41 -6.88 -12.25
C ASN A 119 -3.75 -5.59 -12.75
N ILE A 120 -2.90 -4.95 -11.94
CA ILE A 120 -2.16 -3.74 -12.35
C ILE A 120 -0.85 -4.04 -13.11
N GLY A 121 -0.52 -5.31 -13.35
CA GLY A 121 0.54 -5.72 -14.28
C GLY A 121 1.76 -6.40 -13.67
N PHE A 122 1.80 -6.66 -12.35
CA PHE A 122 2.88 -7.44 -11.74
C PHE A 122 2.66 -8.94 -11.98
N LYS A 123 3.64 -9.59 -12.61
CA LYS A 123 3.51 -11.00 -13.01
C LYS A 123 4.04 -11.97 -11.97
N GLU A 124 5.10 -11.58 -11.28
CA GLU A 124 5.73 -12.37 -10.25
C GLU A 124 5.53 -11.67 -8.91
N ILE A 125 4.87 -12.35 -7.97
CA ILE A 125 4.67 -11.85 -6.62
C ILE A 125 5.44 -12.75 -5.67
N VAL A 126 6.44 -12.16 -5.02
CA VAL A 126 7.26 -12.85 -4.03
C VAL A 126 6.77 -12.45 -2.65
N ILE A 127 6.35 -13.43 -1.85
CA ILE A 127 5.93 -13.21 -0.47
C ILE A 127 7.09 -13.60 0.43
N GLU A 128 7.63 -12.63 1.15
CA GLU A 128 8.67 -12.86 2.14
C GLU A 128 8.15 -12.59 3.53
N LYS A 129 8.39 -13.54 4.43
CA LYS A 129 8.15 -13.35 5.87
C LYS A 129 9.47 -12.94 6.50
N GLN A 130 9.49 -11.82 7.21
CA GLN A 130 10.63 -11.51 8.06
C GLN A 130 10.70 -12.59 9.15
N LEU A 131 11.72 -13.45 9.04
CA LEU A 131 12.10 -14.41 10.06
C LEU A 131 13.24 -13.81 10.89
N PHE A 132 13.27 -14.17 12.17
CA PHE A 132 14.29 -13.76 13.14
C PHE A 132 15.71 -14.04 12.66
#